data_AF-M5G7W4-F1
#
_entry.id   AF-M5G7W4-F1
#
_cell.length_a   1.000
_cell.length_b   1.000
_cell.length_c   1.000
_cell.angle_alpha   90.00
_cell.angle_beta   90.00
_cell.angle_gamma   90.00
#
_symmetry.space_group_name_H-M   'P 1'
#
loop_
_entity.id
_entity.type
_entity.pdbx_description
1 polymer ?
#
loop_
_entity_poly.entity_id
_entity_poly.type
_entity_poly.pdbx_seq_one_letter_code
_entity_poly.pdbx_strand_id
1 'polypeptide(L)' 'DSVTPLSAAKTMSKGFGNESATLLIQDGFGHCSTAHPSICTAKAIAAYFHEGVVPQYGTKCKSD' A
#
# COMPACT_ATOMS: atom_id res chain seq x y z
N ASP A 1 11.02 1.55 2.65
CA ASP A 1 11.06 3.02 2.59
C ASP A 1 11.84 3.63 3.74
N SER A 2 13.03 4.16 3.43
CA SER A 2 13.89 4.86 4.40
C SER A 2 13.56 6.36 4.53
N VAL A 3 12.77 6.92 3.61
CA VAL A 3 12.41 8.36 3.59
C VAL A 3 11.02 8.57 4.19
N THR A 4 10.04 7.78 3.75
CA THR A 4 8.66 7.79 4.26
C THR A 4 8.30 6.42 4.85
N PRO A 5 8.64 6.15 6.13
CA PRO A 5 8.56 4.81 6.71
C PRO A 5 7.12 4.31 6.91
N LEU A 6 6.96 2.98 7.02
CA LEU A 6 5.65 2.32 7.22
C LEU A 6 4.88 2.86 8.43
N SER A 7 5.56 3.30 9.48
CA SER A 7 4.92 3.94 10.64
C SER A 7 4.16 5.22 10.24
N ALA A 8 4.71 6.03 9.34
CA ALA A 8 4.05 7.24 8.84
C ALA A 8 2.80 6.87 8.02
N ALA A 9 2.86 5.84 7.18
CA ALA A 9 1.70 5.35 6.44
C ALA A 9 0.57 4.87 7.37
N LYS A 10 0.91 4.16 8.46
CA LYS A 10 -0.06 3.77 9.50
C LYS A 10 -0.69 4.99 10.18
N THR A 11 0.11 6.00 10.52
CA THR A 11 -0.39 7.26 11.11
C THR A 11 -1.36 7.98 10.17
N MET A 12 -1.01 8.09 8.88
CA MET A 12 -1.88 8.71 7.87
C MET A 12 -3.19 7.95 7.69
N SER A 13 -3.14 6.62 7.54
CA SER A 13 -4.36 5.80 7.41
C SER A 13 -5.27 5.95 8.62
N LYS A 14 -4.72 6.01 9.85
CA LYS A 14 -5.50 6.30 11.06
C LYS A 14 -6.11 7.71 11.03
N GLY A 15 -5.37 8.71 10.55
CA GLY A 15 -5.83 10.10 10.46
C GLY A 15 -7.01 10.30 9.50
N PHE A 16 -7.08 9.50 8.42
CA PHE A 16 -8.23 9.48 7.51
C PHE A 16 -9.44 8.71 8.07
N GLY A 17 -9.28 8.00 9.19
CA GLY A 17 -10.32 7.18 9.81
C GLY A 17 -10.46 5.79 9.17
N ASN A 18 -11.23 4.94 9.86
CA ASN A 18 -11.31 3.50 9.55
C ASN A 18 -12.25 3.18 8.39
N GLU A 19 -13.09 4.14 7.98
CA GLU A 19 -14.10 3.98 6.94
C GLU A 19 -13.66 4.58 5.60
N SER A 20 -12.77 5.58 5.64
CA SER A 20 -12.38 6.38 4.46
C SER A 20 -11.00 6.02 3.90
N ALA A 21 -10.25 5.13 4.56
CA ALA A 21 -8.92 4.71 4.10
C ALA A 21 -8.59 3.25 4.47
N THR A 22 -7.71 2.65 3.68
CA THR A 22 -7.08 1.35 3.95
C THR A 22 -5.56 1.46 3.81
N LEU A 23 -4.84 0.37 4.08
CA LEU A 23 -3.38 0.30 3.98
C LEU A 23 -2.95 -0.94 3.18
N LEU A 24 -2.37 -0.71 2.00
CA LEU A 24 -1.65 -1.72 1.22
C LEU A 24 -0.15 -1.59 1.49
N ILE A 25 0.52 -2.69 1.81
CA ILE A 25 1.94 -2.73 2.17
C ILE A 25 2.69 -3.50 1.08
N GLN A 26 3.64 -2.85 0.42
CA GLN A 26 4.65 -3.53 -0.38
C GLN A 26 5.87 -3.87 0.49
N ASP A 27 6.12 -5.15 0.68
CA ASP A 27 7.22 -5.70 1.45
C ASP A 27 8.47 -5.73 0.57
N GLY A 28 9.24 -4.64 0.64
CA GLY A 28 10.38 -4.36 -0.22
C GLY A 28 11.26 -3.23 0.31
N PHE A 29 12.38 -3.02 -0.39
CA PHE A 29 13.35 -1.97 -0.08
C PHE A 29 13.16 -0.76 -1.01
N GLY A 30 13.80 0.37 -0.70
CA GLY A 30 13.70 1.59 -1.50
C GLY A 30 12.58 2.54 -1.05
N HIS A 31 12.48 3.69 -1.74
CA HIS A 31 11.50 4.76 -1.51
C HIS A 31 10.48 4.79 -2.65
N CYS A 32 9.20 4.92 -2.31
CA CYS A 32 8.05 4.67 -3.20
C CYS A 32 7.89 3.19 -3.60
N SER A 33 6.66 2.83 -4.01
CA SER A 33 6.30 1.46 -4.41
C SER A 33 6.90 1.00 -5.75
N THR A 34 7.50 1.91 -6.52
CA THR A 34 8.14 1.57 -7.81
C THR A 34 9.60 1.15 -7.66
N ALA A 35 10.27 1.46 -6.54
CA ALA A 35 11.70 1.21 -6.35
C ALA A 35 12.06 -0.29 -6.22
N HIS A 36 11.12 -1.11 -5.76
CA HIS A 36 11.28 -2.55 -5.68
C HIS A 36 9.95 -3.21 -6.08
N PRO A 37 9.69 -3.34 -7.40
CA PRO A 37 8.37 -3.65 -7.94
C PRO A 37 7.71 -4.90 -7.37
N SER A 38 6.39 -5.00 -7.52
CA SER A 38 5.60 -6.17 -7.13
C SER A 38 4.39 -6.29 -8.07
N ILE A 39 4.21 -7.46 -8.68
CA ILE A 39 3.03 -7.73 -9.52
C ILE A 39 1.77 -7.76 -8.64
N CYS A 40 1.88 -8.23 -7.40
CA CYS A 40 0.80 -8.20 -6.42
C CYS A 40 0.35 -6.77 -6.12
N THR A 41 1.28 -5.85 -5.84
CA THR A 41 0.93 -4.43 -5.59
C THR A 41 0.32 -3.79 -6.83
N ALA A 42 0.90 -4.03 -8.01
CA ALA A 42 0.39 -3.47 -9.26
C ALA A 42 -1.06 -3.92 -9.54
N LYS A 43 -1.38 -5.20 -9.31
CA LYS A 43 -2.74 -5.73 -9.45
C LYS A 43 -3.72 -5.13 -8.43
N ALA A 44 -3.30 -4.96 -7.18
CA ALA A 44 -4.14 -4.34 -6.16
C ALA A 44 -4.46 -2.87 -6.49
N ILE A 45 -3.47 -2.12 -7.00
CA ILE A 45 -3.66 -0.75 -7.48
C ILE A 45 -4.63 -0.73 -8.68
N ALA A 46 -4.42 -1.62 -9.66
CA ALA A 46 -5.29 -1.72 -10.83
C ALA A 46 -6.74 -2.05 -10.45
N ALA A 47 -6.96 -3.04 -9.56
CA ALA A 47 -8.29 -3.41 -9.09
C ALA A 47 -8.99 -2.27 -8.34
N TYR A 48 -8.25 -1.49 -7.55
CA TYR A 48 -8.81 -0.30 -6.89
C TYR A 48 -9.32 0.73 -7.90
N PHE A 49 -8.51 1.09 -8.90
CA PHE A 49 -8.87 2.13 -9.86
C PHE A 49 -9.86 1.67 -10.94
N HIS A 50 -9.82 0.40 -11.36
CA HIS A 50 -10.68 -0.10 -12.43
C HIS A 50 -11.98 -0.71 -11.94
N GLU A 51 -11.97 -1.37 -10.78
CA GLU A 51 -13.10 -2.16 -10.27
C GLU A 51 -13.68 -1.59 -8.97
N GLY A 52 -13.02 -0.60 -8.35
CA GLY A 52 -13.41 -0.07 -7.04
C GLY A 52 -13.15 -1.05 -5.90
N VAL A 53 -12.34 -2.10 -6.11
CA VAL A 53 -12.02 -3.10 -5.10
C VAL A 53 -11.01 -2.51 -4.11
N VAL A 54 -11.46 -2.30 -2.88
CA VAL A 54 -10.62 -1.78 -1.80
C VAL A 54 -9.93 -2.95 -1.07
N PRO A 55 -8.59 -3.00 -0.98
CA PRO A 55 -7.91 -4.06 -0.26
C PRO A 55 -8.17 -3.95 1.25
N GLN A 56 -8.17 -5.09 1.94
CA GLN A 56 -8.28 -5.12 3.40
C GLN A 56 -7.09 -4.39 4.05
N TYR A 57 -7.34 -3.76 5.20
CA TYR A 57 -6.31 -3.04 5.93
C TYR A 57 -5.13 -3.97 6.26
N GLY A 58 -3.92 -3.53 5.90
CA GLY A 58 -2.70 -4.29 6.16
C GLY A 58 -2.41 -5.40 5.14
N THR A 59 -3.17 -5.47 4.03
CA THR A 59 -2.84 -6.36 2.91
C THR A 59 -1.38 -6.18 2.53
N LYS A 60 -0.63 -7.28 2.45
CA LYS A 60 0.81 -7.27 2.20
C LYS A 60 1.15 -8.01 0.91
N CYS A 61 1.86 -7.33 0.03
CA CYS A 61 2.42 -7.87 -1.21
C CYS A 61 3.95 -7.93 -1.11
N LYS A 62 4.57 -9.05 -1.49
CA LYS A 62 6.04 -9.14 -1.57
C LYS A 62 6.52 -8.51 -2.88
N SER A 63 7.73 -7.97 -2.87
CA SER A 63 8.40 -7.54 -4.09
C SER A 63 8.80 -8.74 -4.95
N ASP A 64 8.82 -8.54 -6.27
CA ASP A 64 9.12 -9.54 -7.30
C ASP A 64 10.23 -9.04 -8.24
#